data_AF-A0A3E0DUE6-F1
#
_entry.id   AF-A0A3E0DUE6-F1
#
_cell.length_a   1.000
_cell.length_b   1.000
_cell.length_c   1.000
_cell.angle_alpha   90.00
_cell.angle_beta   90.00
_cell.angle_gamma   90.00
#
_symmetry.space_group_name_H-M   'P 1'
#
loop_
_entity.id
_entity.type
_entity.pdbx_description
1 polymer ?
#
loop_
_entity_poly.entity_id
_entity_poly.type
_entity_poly.pdbx_seq_one_letter_code
_entity_poly.pdbx_strand_id
1 'polypeptide(L)'
;MKNLILFLIFTVFACSCDFNDYPEPRESDQKWVIAGYQEGGISNPSYITVRDSAFVYSLSSDGTFRKSIGKKGISGTYEERLEDGLRKFLFHYESVDAHLIHGCKKDQEEYFLNSQGQLTGTWNACDGAKLYFDKQ
;
A
#
# COMPACT_ATOMS: atom_id res chain seq x y z
N MET A 1 10.67 -43.82 48.50
CA MET A 1 11.94 -43.07 48.26
C MET A 1 12.66 -43.82 47.15
N LYS A 2 13.16 -43.25 46.06
CA LYS A 2 13.20 -41.91 45.47
C LYS A 2 13.75 -42.15 44.04
N ASN A 3 13.36 -41.31 43.07
CA ASN A 3 13.88 -41.22 41.69
C ASN A 3 13.19 -42.22 40.73
N LEU A 4 12.16 -41.89 39.94
CA LEU A 4 11.90 -40.70 39.08
C LEU A 4 13.09 -40.37 38.19
N ILE A 5 12.80 -40.07 36.91
CA ILE A 5 13.70 -39.59 35.84
C ILE A 5 14.21 -40.78 34.98
N LEU A 6 14.01 -40.90 33.65
CA LEU A 6 14.07 -39.90 32.58
C LEU A 6 13.54 -40.56 31.26
N PHE A 7 12.71 -39.84 30.49
CA PHE A 7 12.45 -39.92 29.03
C PHE A 7 11.73 -41.18 28.51
N LEU A 8 10.40 -41.23 28.33
CA LEU A 8 9.52 -40.31 27.57
C LEU A 8 10.14 -39.78 26.26
N ILE A 9 10.58 -40.71 25.41
CA ILE A 9 10.76 -40.47 23.97
C ILE A 9 9.34 -40.36 23.38
N PHE A 10 8.75 -39.19 23.55
CA PHE A 10 7.56 -38.73 22.86
C PHE A 10 8.05 -38.30 21.47
N THR A 11 8.14 -39.27 20.54
CA THR A 11 8.32 -38.98 19.11
C THR A 11 7.06 -38.31 18.59
N VAL A 12 6.92 -37.02 18.89
CA VAL A 12 6.08 -36.12 18.13
C VAL A 12 6.81 -35.92 16.81
N PHE A 13 6.43 -36.71 15.82
CA PHE A 13 6.59 -36.29 14.43
C PHE A 13 5.76 -35.00 14.28
N ALA A 14 6.41 -33.87 14.49
CA ALA A 14 5.89 -32.59 14.06
C ALA A 14 5.87 -32.63 12.53
N CYS A 15 4.69 -32.83 11.96
CA CYS A 15 4.41 -32.33 10.62
C CYS A 15 4.63 -30.82 10.67
N SER A 16 5.85 -30.38 10.35
CA SER A 16 6.13 -29.01 9.94
C SER A 16 5.55 -28.83 8.55
N CYS A 17 4.23 -28.76 8.46
CA CYS A 17 3.61 -28.12 7.32
C CYS A 17 3.89 -26.63 7.48
N ASP A 18 4.83 -26.13 6.69
CA ASP A 18 5.04 -24.71 6.49
C ASP A 18 3.80 -24.15 5.77
N PHE A 19 2.75 -23.88 6.56
CA PHE A 19 1.56 -23.15 6.11
C PHE A 19 1.79 -21.70 6.47
N ASN A 20 2.53 -20.95 5.65
CA ASN A 20 2.52 -19.48 5.70
C ASN A 20 2.89 -18.85 4.35
N ASP A 21 2.27 -19.34 3.26
CA ASP A 21 2.21 -18.60 1.98
C ASP A 21 0.83 -18.00 1.71
N TYR A 22 -0.09 -18.06 2.68
CA TYR A 22 -1.36 -17.35 2.56
C TYR A 22 -1.12 -15.87 2.89
N PRO A 23 -1.38 -14.94 1.95
CA PRO A 23 -1.30 -13.52 2.28
C PRO A 23 -2.21 -13.24 3.47
N GLU A 24 -1.71 -12.49 4.45
CA GLU A 24 -2.53 -12.06 5.58
C GLU A 24 -3.85 -11.45 5.06
N PRO A 25 -4.99 -11.71 5.72
CA PRO A 25 -6.26 -11.12 5.31
C PRO A 25 -6.12 -9.60 5.21
N ARG A 26 -6.45 -9.04 4.04
CA ARG A 26 -6.45 -7.58 3.84
C ARG A 26 -7.38 -6.94 4.87
N GLU A 27 -6.97 -5.79 5.42
CA GLU A 27 -7.83 -5.02 6.33
C GLU A 27 -9.18 -4.70 5.67
N SER A 28 -10.18 -4.36 6.50
CA SER A 28 -11.47 -3.82 6.04
C SER A 28 -11.28 -2.69 5.02
N ASP A 29 -12.31 -2.45 4.20
CA ASP A 29 -12.31 -1.41 3.17
C ASP A 29 -11.68 -0.10 3.65
N GLN A 30 -10.73 0.43 2.88
CA GLN A 30 -9.94 1.60 3.24
C GLN A 30 -10.27 2.77 2.32
N LYS A 31 -10.22 3.99 2.86
CA LYS A 31 -10.36 5.21 2.09
C LYS A 31 -9.18 6.13 2.36
N TRP A 32 -8.57 6.63 1.30
CA TRP A 32 -7.41 7.51 1.34
C TRP A 32 -7.70 8.78 0.55
N VAL A 33 -7.47 9.94 1.15
CA VAL A 33 -7.75 11.24 0.55
C VAL A 33 -6.46 12.05 0.51
N ILE A 34 -6.19 12.74 -0.60
CA ILE A 34 -4.96 13.53 -0.72
C ILE A 34 -4.91 14.60 0.38
N ALA A 35 -3.80 14.62 1.11
CA ALA A 35 -3.52 15.55 2.19
C ALA A 35 -2.55 16.65 1.75
N GLY A 36 -1.72 16.37 0.75
CA GLY A 36 -0.75 17.33 0.24
C GLY A 36 0.24 16.75 -0.75
N TYR A 37 1.16 17.60 -1.18
CA TYR A 37 2.25 17.22 -2.07
C TYR A 37 3.52 18.02 -1.81
N GLN A 38 4.63 17.50 -2.33
CA GLN A 38 5.89 18.20 -2.48
C GLN A 38 6.28 18.20 -3.95
N GLU A 39 6.77 19.32 -4.46
CA GLU A 39 7.20 19.42 -5.86
C GLU A 39 8.42 18.53 -6.13
N GLY A 40 8.42 17.86 -7.28
CA GLY A 40 9.55 17.05 -7.74
C GLY A 40 10.65 17.90 -8.38
N GLY A 41 11.85 17.35 -8.51
CA GLY A 41 12.98 18.02 -9.17
C GLY A 41 13.57 19.23 -8.43
N ILE A 42 13.08 19.55 -7.23
CA ILE A 42 13.55 20.66 -6.40
C ILE A 42 14.28 20.11 -5.18
N SER A 43 15.37 20.78 -4.77
CA SER A 43 16.06 20.47 -3.53
C SER A 43 15.26 21.01 -2.34
N ASN A 44 14.95 20.13 -1.37
CA ASN A 44 14.19 20.44 -0.15
C ASN A 44 12.82 21.12 -0.42
N PRO A 45 11.91 20.46 -1.16
CA PRO A 45 10.61 21.04 -1.47
C PRO A 45 9.76 21.19 -0.21
N SER A 46 9.10 22.35 -0.08
CA SER A 46 8.11 22.58 0.97
C SER A 46 6.89 21.68 0.78
N TYR A 47 6.32 21.21 1.89
CA TYR A 47 5.04 20.50 1.87
C TYR A 47 3.89 21.50 1.66
N ILE A 48 3.04 21.22 0.68
CA ILE A 48 1.85 22.02 0.36
C ILE A 48 0.62 21.22 0.74
N THR A 49 -0.14 21.71 1.73
CA THR A 49 -1.39 21.08 2.17
C THR A 49 -2.48 21.24 1.13
N VAL A 50 -3.24 20.18 0.91
CA VAL A 50 -4.46 20.17 0.10
C VAL A 50 -5.64 19.95 1.05
N ARG A 51 -6.61 20.87 1.06
CA ARG A 51 -7.76 20.81 1.98
C ARG A 51 -9.04 20.30 1.32
N ASP A 52 -9.27 20.69 0.07
CA ASP A 52 -10.51 20.38 -0.65
C ASP A 52 -10.20 19.68 -1.97
N SER A 53 -9.98 18.37 -1.90
CA SER A 53 -9.72 17.57 -3.09
C SER A 53 -10.62 16.36 -3.18
N ALA A 54 -11.13 16.14 -4.38
CA ALA A 54 -11.85 14.94 -4.77
C ALA A 54 -10.88 13.83 -5.24
N PHE A 55 -9.58 13.94 -4.91
CA PHE A 55 -8.60 12.89 -5.17
C PHE A 55 -8.64 11.86 -4.03
N VAL A 56 -9.25 10.71 -4.34
CA VAL A 56 -9.53 9.64 -3.38
C VAL A 56 -9.13 8.29 -3.97
N TYR A 57 -8.55 7.43 -3.14
CA TYR A 57 -8.51 5.99 -3.36
C TYR A 57 -9.47 5.30 -2.37
N SER A 58 -10.29 4.39 -2.89
CA SER A 58 -11.12 3.45 -2.13
C SER A 58 -10.61 2.05 -2.41
N LEU A 59 -10.10 1.36 -1.40
CA LEU A 59 -9.55 0.02 -1.48
C LEU A 59 -10.54 -0.93 -0.84
N SER A 60 -10.96 -1.94 -1.57
CA SER A 60 -11.83 -2.99 -1.05
C SER A 60 -11.02 -4.16 -0.52
N SER A 61 -11.55 -4.83 0.49
CA SER A 61 -10.94 -6.01 1.10
C SER A 61 -10.71 -7.18 0.12
N ASP A 62 -11.45 -7.23 -0.99
CA ASP A 62 -11.28 -8.20 -2.07
C ASP A 62 -10.04 -7.96 -2.97
N GLY A 63 -9.31 -6.85 -2.77
CA GLY A 63 -8.15 -6.48 -3.58
C GLY A 63 -8.45 -5.63 -4.79
N THR A 64 -9.69 -5.16 -4.94
CA THR A 64 -10.02 -4.15 -5.93
C THR A 64 -9.87 -2.75 -5.35
N PHE A 65 -9.64 -1.77 -6.21
CA PHE A 65 -9.68 -0.38 -5.80
C PHE A 65 -10.41 0.49 -6.82
N ARG A 66 -10.82 1.67 -6.37
CA ARG A 66 -11.27 2.77 -7.20
C ARG A 66 -10.49 4.03 -6.83
N LYS A 67 -9.87 4.65 -7.83
CA LYS A 67 -9.30 5.99 -7.75
C LYS A 67 -10.25 6.97 -8.41
N SER A 68 -10.48 8.13 -7.79
CA SER A 68 -11.23 9.23 -8.38
C SER A 68 -10.49 10.54 -8.26
N ILE A 69 -10.62 11.40 -9.26
CA ILE A 69 -10.16 12.80 -9.25
C ILE A 69 -11.30 13.64 -9.81
N GLY A 70 -12.00 14.36 -8.92
CA GLY A 70 -13.22 15.07 -9.31
C GLY A 70 -14.29 14.10 -9.81
N LYS A 71 -14.73 14.29 -11.06
CA LYS A 71 -15.76 13.44 -11.70
C LYS A 71 -15.18 12.25 -12.46
N LYS A 72 -13.86 12.20 -12.64
CA LYS A 72 -13.18 11.11 -13.35
C LYS A 72 -12.79 10.03 -12.36
N GLY A 73 -12.77 8.78 -12.80
CA GLY A 73 -12.30 7.70 -11.98
C GLY A 73 -11.85 6.50 -12.78
N ILE A 74 -11.05 5.67 -12.13
CA ILE A 74 -10.51 4.42 -12.65
C ILE A 74 -10.60 3.37 -11.56
N SER A 75 -10.79 2.13 -11.98
CA SER A 75 -10.76 0.98 -11.09
C SER A 75 -9.70 0.00 -11.54
N GLY A 76 -9.28 -0.86 -10.62
CA GLY A 76 -8.30 -1.89 -10.88
C GLY A 76 -8.12 -2.79 -9.68
N THR A 77 -6.98 -3.45 -9.61
CA THR A 77 -6.59 -4.28 -8.47
C THR A 77 -5.43 -3.66 -7.72
N TYR A 78 -5.27 -4.04 -6.46
CA TYR A 78 -4.10 -3.67 -5.69
C TYR A 78 -3.54 -4.85 -4.89
N GLU A 79 -2.25 -4.78 -4.66
CA GLU A 79 -1.52 -5.69 -3.80
C GLU A 79 -0.80 -4.92 -2.71
N GLU A 80 -0.71 -5.55 -1.54
CA GLU A 80 0.08 -5.05 -0.43
C GLU A 80 1.31 -5.94 -0.28
N ARG A 81 2.48 -5.34 -0.11
CA ARG A 81 3.74 -6.07 0.04
C ARG A 81 4.55 -5.46 1.17
N LEU A 82 5.21 -6.30 1.96
CA LEU A 82 6.25 -5.85 2.88
C LEU A 82 7.60 -6.04 2.18
N GLU A 83 8.23 -4.94 1.78
CA GLU A 83 9.49 -4.94 1.03
C GLU A 83 10.42 -3.90 1.64
N ASP A 84 11.68 -4.27 1.91
CA ASP A 84 12.67 -3.41 2.58
C ASP A 84 12.19 -2.80 3.91
N GLY A 85 11.32 -3.51 4.63
CA GLY A 85 10.71 -3.04 5.88
C GLY A 85 9.62 -1.98 5.71
N LEU A 86 9.19 -1.69 4.48
CA LEU A 86 8.11 -0.76 4.16
C LEU A 86 6.88 -1.51 3.65
N ARG A 87 5.71 -1.14 4.17
CA ARG A 87 4.42 -1.60 3.62
C ARG A 87 4.15 -0.83 2.33
N LYS A 88 4.24 -1.51 1.20
CA LYS A 88 4.01 -0.97 -0.15
C LYS A 88 2.63 -1.36 -0.66
N PHE A 89 2.04 -0.48 -1.46
CA PHE A 89 0.78 -0.65 -2.16
C PHE A 89 1.04 -0.53 -3.65
N LEU A 90 0.69 -1.58 -4.38
CA LEU A 90 0.89 -1.68 -5.82
C LEU A 90 -0.47 -1.68 -6.50
N PHE A 91 -0.79 -0.61 -7.24
CA PHE A 91 -2.06 -0.47 -7.93
C PHE A 91 -1.88 -0.80 -9.41
N HIS A 92 -2.73 -1.66 -9.94
CA HIS A 92 -2.74 -2.09 -11.34
C HIS A 92 -4.06 -1.69 -11.99
N TYR A 93 -4.00 -1.04 -13.14
CA TYR A 93 -5.19 -0.56 -13.83
C TYR A 93 -4.91 -0.34 -15.32
N GLU A 94 -5.96 -0.25 -16.12
CA GLU A 94 -5.86 0.16 -17.52
C GLU A 94 -6.51 1.54 -17.68
N SER A 95 -5.73 2.57 -18.05
CA SER A 95 -6.26 3.90 -18.36
C SER A 95 -5.76 4.41 -19.68
N VAL A 96 -6.67 5.06 -20.41
CA VAL A 96 -6.34 5.94 -21.54
C VAL A 96 -6.38 7.42 -21.15
N ASP A 97 -6.83 7.77 -19.93
CA ASP A 97 -6.91 9.15 -19.47
C ASP A 97 -5.67 9.53 -18.66
N ALA A 98 -4.79 10.32 -19.27
CA ALA A 98 -3.55 10.79 -18.64
C ALA A 98 -3.78 11.54 -17.32
N HIS A 99 -4.95 12.14 -17.09
CA HIS A 99 -5.27 12.83 -15.83
C HIS A 99 -5.48 11.87 -14.65
N LEU A 100 -5.69 10.59 -14.93
CA LEU A 100 -5.83 9.53 -13.94
C LEU A 100 -4.54 8.70 -13.81
N ILE A 101 -3.44 9.08 -14.47
CA ILE A 101 -2.17 8.37 -14.38
C ILE A 101 -1.21 9.22 -13.55
N HIS A 102 -0.95 8.79 -12.32
CA HIS A 102 -0.01 9.41 -11.41
C HIS A 102 1.07 8.41 -11.07
N GLY A 103 1.92 8.09 -12.04
CA GLY A 103 3.07 7.22 -11.89
C GLY A 103 3.99 7.33 -13.10
N CYS A 104 5.13 6.67 -13.05
CA CYS A 104 6.08 6.63 -14.16
C CYS A 104 5.67 5.61 -15.24
N LYS A 105 4.74 4.71 -14.90
CA LYS A 105 4.15 3.70 -15.78
C LYS A 105 2.69 4.05 -16.05
N LYS A 106 2.18 3.65 -17.22
CA LYS A 106 0.82 4.01 -17.64
C LYS A 106 -0.27 3.20 -16.93
N ASP A 107 0.09 2.01 -16.47
CA ASP A 107 -0.81 0.95 -16.00
C ASP A 107 -0.59 0.58 -14.53
N GLN A 108 0.32 1.28 -13.85
CA GLN A 108 0.76 0.92 -12.52
C GLN A 108 1.18 2.13 -11.68
N GLU A 109 0.83 2.11 -10.40
CA GLU A 109 1.26 3.08 -9.39
C GLU A 109 1.77 2.35 -8.14
N GLU A 110 2.85 2.85 -7.55
CA GLU A 110 3.43 2.33 -6.30
C GLU A 110 3.47 3.41 -5.23
N TYR A 111 2.88 3.10 -4.07
CA TYR A 111 2.96 3.91 -2.86
C TYR A 111 3.56 3.09 -1.73
N PHE A 112 4.10 3.75 -0.71
CA PHE A 112 4.46 3.13 0.55
C PHE A 112 3.80 3.87 1.72
N LEU A 113 3.60 3.17 2.83
CA LEU A 113 3.12 3.76 4.07
C LEU A 113 4.30 4.41 4.80
N ASN A 114 4.25 5.74 4.98
CA ASN A 114 5.29 6.47 5.68
C ASN A 114 5.14 6.34 7.21
N SER A 115 6.09 6.90 7.98
CA SER A 115 6.09 6.85 9.45
C SER A 115 4.92 7.60 10.12
N GLN A 116 4.19 8.43 9.37
CA GLN A 116 3.00 9.15 9.83
C GLN A 116 1.71 8.39 9.47
N GLY A 117 1.81 7.20 8.85
CA GLY A 117 0.67 6.42 8.42
C GLY A 117 0.01 6.94 7.15
N GLN A 118 0.72 7.72 6.33
CA GLN A 118 0.20 8.23 5.06
C GLN A 118 0.67 7.39 3.88
N LEU A 119 -0.20 7.16 2.91
CA LEU A 119 0.22 6.63 1.60
C LEU A 119 1.03 7.71 0.89
N THR A 120 2.25 7.34 0.50
CA THR A 120 3.27 8.27 -0.01
C THR A 120 3.96 7.71 -1.25
N GLY A 121 4.11 8.50 -2.31
CA GLY A 121 4.61 8.07 -3.63
C GLY A 121 4.15 9.10 -4.67
N THR A 122 4.06 8.89 -5.98
CA THR A 122 4.47 7.87 -6.96
C THR A 122 5.36 8.53 -8.02
N TRP A 123 5.07 9.80 -8.31
CA TRP A 123 5.65 10.62 -9.35
C TRP A 123 7.07 11.07 -9.03
N ASN A 124 7.44 11.13 -7.76
CA ASN A 124 8.78 11.50 -7.33
C ASN A 124 9.87 10.51 -7.77
N ALA A 125 9.49 9.32 -8.25
CA ALA A 125 10.40 8.37 -8.89
C ALA A 125 10.81 8.78 -10.32
N CYS A 126 10.11 9.73 -10.94
CA CYS A 126 10.38 10.27 -12.27
C CYS A 126 10.22 11.81 -12.29
N ASP A 127 10.79 12.46 -11.26
CA ASP A 127 10.85 13.92 -11.09
C ASP A 127 9.50 14.65 -10.99
N GLY A 128 8.39 13.93 -10.87
CA GLY A 128 7.08 14.51 -10.56
C GLY A 128 6.88 14.75 -9.06
N ALA A 129 5.73 15.34 -8.72
CA ALA A 129 5.39 15.63 -7.33
C ALA A 129 5.29 14.36 -6.47
N LYS A 130 5.79 14.43 -5.23
CA LYS A 130 5.53 13.44 -4.21
C LYS A 130 4.20 13.73 -3.55
N LEU A 131 3.26 12.79 -3.60
CA LEU A 131 1.91 12.90 -3.08
C LEU A 131 1.79 12.22 -1.71
N TYR A 132 0.90 12.74 -0.89
CA TYR A 132 0.63 12.27 0.47
C TYR A 132 -0.88 12.12 0.65
N PHE A 133 -1.34 10.98 1.16
CA PHE A 133 -2.76 10.71 1.42
C PHE A 133 -2.99 10.26 2.86
N ASP A 134 -4.03 10.81 3.49
CA ASP A 134 -4.46 10.43 4.82
C ASP A 134 -5.55 9.36 4.74
N LYS A 135 -5.49 8.37 5.64
CA LYS A 135 -6.55 7.38 5.85
C LYS A 135 -7.75 8.08 6.51
N GLN A 136 -8.96 7.80 6.03
CA GLN A 136 -10.23 8.29 6.59
C GLN A 136 -10.99 7.19 7.32
#